data_AF-A0AAV0D5N5-F1
#
_entry.id   AF-A0AAV0D5N5-F1
#
_cell.length_a   1.000
_cell.length_b   1.000
_cell.length_c   1.000
_cell.angle_alpha   90.00
_cell.angle_beta   90.00
_cell.angle_gamma   90.00
#
_symmetry.space_group_name_H-M   'P 1'
#
loop_
_entity.id
_entity.type
_entity.pdbx_description
1 polymer ?
#
loop_
_entity_poly.entity_id
_entity_poly.type
_entity_poly.pdbx_seq_one_letter_code
_entity_poly.pdbx_strand_id
1 'polypeptide(L)'
;MALEVKSQHYATLKIVAFFAFITILTATKVKGHDYGKALSYSILFFEGQRSGKLPPNQRVLWRNDSALDDGFEGKVDLEGGYYDAGDNVKYSFPMAFTTTMLAWSVLEYEEDMSKDELPHALEAIRWATDFLLKATNKHGVVFAMVGDPNADHNCWERPEDMDTPRTVYQVNETSPGSEVSAEIAAALAAASLSLNDSDPHYSHRLLKRARQVFKFADKFRGSYNNSIKDVCPFYCDYSGYQDELLWGAAWLYKATKKDKYWEYVKQNINNITTNGSTFGWDSKHPGINVLISQYVLSSDGSTDKIPFIPNADAFVCAVLPESPNKVENFTSGGILYHKDLMGNLQSPIALSYLILTYGRYLERYNSTGVQCGELLFPGSKLIDFAKSQVDYVLGDNPMNMSYMVGYGEKYPQRIHHRASSMPSIQKHPEHIGCKDGTIYFNSSSPNPNLLLGAVVGGPNDGTDNFIEDRMDAGKLECATYINGPLVGLLAYFKANHYSTSNTLLAS
;
A
#
# COMPACT_ATOMS: atom_id res chain seq x y z
N MET A 1 20.90 79.11 -6.30
CA MET A 1 21.24 77.67 -6.19
C MET A 1 20.56 77.05 -4.96
N ALA A 2 19.22 77.12 -4.87
CA ALA A 2 18.48 76.62 -3.71
C ALA A 2 17.14 75.95 -4.08
N LEU A 3 17.03 75.41 -5.30
CA LEU A 3 15.80 74.78 -5.80
C LEU A 3 16.01 73.37 -6.40
N GLU A 4 17.24 72.88 -6.54
CA GLU A 4 17.49 71.52 -7.09
C GLU A 4 17.68 70.42 -6.03
N VAL A 5 17.91 70.77 -4.75
CA VAL A 5 18.19 69.76 -3.72
C VAL A 5 16.91 69.13 -3.13
N LYS A 6 15.74 69.76 -3.27
CA LYS A 6 14.49 69.23 -2.68
C LYS A 6 13.81 68.13 -3.50
N SER A 7 14.07 68.02 -4.80
CA SER A 7 13.43 67.00 -5.67
C SER A 7 14.00 65.58 -5.43
N GLN A 8 15.29 65.49 -5.10
CA GLN A 8 15.98 64.21 -5.02
C GLN A 8 15.66 63.43 -3.73
N HIS A 9 15.33 64.12 -2.62
CA HIS A 9 15.00 63.46 -1.35
C HIS A 9 13.60 62.84 -1.29
N TYR A 10 12.61 63.35 -2.06
CA TYR A 10 11.27 62.72 -2.09
C TYR A 10 11.24 61.45 -2.95
N ALA A 11 12.13 61.33 -3.94
CA ALA A 11 12.26 60.12 -4.76
C ALA A 11 12.95 58.98 -3.99
N THR A 12 13.98 59.27 -3.19
CA THR A 12 14.69 58.25 -2.41
C THR A 12 13.82 57.68 -1.28
N LEU A 13 12.99 58.51 -0.63
CA LEU A 13 12.13 58.06 0.48
C LEU A 13 10.98 57.16 0.02
N LYS A 14 10.45 57.36 -1.20
CA LYS A 14 9.42 56.48 -1.79
C LYS A 14 9.99 55.15 -2.25
N ILE A 15 11.23 55.12 -2.73
CA ILE A 15 11.90 53.87 -3.12
C ILE A 15 12.23 53.03 -1.88
N VAL A 16 12.71 53.63 -0.80
CA VAL A 16 12.96 52.90 0.46
C VAL A 16 11.65 52.37 1.08
N ALA A 17 10.55 53.13 1.00
CA ALA A 17 9.24 52.65 1.47
C ALA A 17 8.66 51.53 0.58
N PHE A 18 8.90 51.56 -0.74
CA PHE A 18 8.45 50.51 -1.66
C PHE A 18 9.29 49.22 -1.53
N PHE A 19 10.59 49.34 -1.26
CA PHE A 19 11.46 48.18 -0.97
C PHE A 19 11.27 47.63 0.45
N ALA A 20 10.90 48.45 1.43
CA ALA A 20 10.53 48.00 2.77
C ALA A 20 9.14 47.33 2.82
N PHE A 21 8.24 47.61 1.87
CA PHE A 21 6.94 46.95 1.78
C PHE A 21 6.98 45.61 1.01
N ILE A 22 8.07 45.32 0.28
CA ILE A 22 8.29 44.05 -0.43
C ILE A 22 9.11 43.04 0.41
N THR A 23 9.60 43.44 1.59
CA THR A 23 10.36 42.58 2.51
C THR A 23 9.61 42.23 3.79
N ILE A 24 8.28 42.21 3.74
CA ILE A 24 7.51 41.22 4.52
C ILE A 24 7.32 40.02 3.60
N LEU A 25 8.43 39.34 3.31
CA LEU A 25 8.37 37.90 3.11
C LEU A 25 7.82 37.38 4.44
N THR A 26 6.51 37.17 4.52
CA THR A 26 6.01 36.12 5.38
C THR A 26 6.79 34.90 4.92
N ALA A 27 7.82 34.53 5.68
CA ALA A 27 8.28 33.18 5.72
C ALA A 27 7.06 32.38 6.14
N THR A 28 6.21 32.03 5.17
CA THR A 28 5.32 30.90 5.30
C THR A 28 6.28 29.76 5.54
N LYS A 29 6.45 29.43 6.82
CA LYS A 29 7.06 28.18 7.21
C LYS A 29 6.26 27.16 6.43
N VAL A 30 6.82 26.62 5.35
CA VAL A 30 6.22 25.48 4.64
C VAL A 30 6.10 24.44 5.74
N LYS A 31 4.88 24.27 6.24
CA LYS A 31 4.63 23.45 7.41
C LYS A 31 4.74 22.03 6.88
N GLY A 32 5.94 21.47 6.94
CA GLY A 32 6.18 20.10 6.52
C GLY A 32 5.21 19.17 7.26
N HIS A 33 4.80 18.12 6.58
CA HIS A 33 3.97 17.06 7.16
C HIS A 33 4.67 16.43 8.36
N ASP A 34 3.90 15.91 9.32
CA ASP A 34 4.40 15.08 10.42
C ASP A 34 4.32 13.61 9.98
N TYR A 35 5.30 13.14 9.21
CA TYR A 35 5.29 11.75 8.74
C TYR A 35 5.42 10.76 9.90
N GLY A 36 5.97 11.16 11.05
CA GLY A 36 6.01 10.31 12.24
C GLY A 36 4.62 9.99 12.78
N LYS A 37 3.77 11.01 12.88
CA LYS A 37 2.35 10.83 13.24
C LYS A 37 1.59 10.04 12.18
N ALA A 38 1.78 10.36 10.90
CA ALA A 38 1.14 9.62 9.81
C ALA A 38 1.55 8.13 9.81
N LEU A 39 2.82 7.82 10.07
CA LEU A 39 3.33 6.44 10.18
C LEU A 39 2.64 5.69 11.31
N SER A 40 2.58 6.30 12.50
CA SER A 40 1.96 5.71 13.68
C SER A 40 0.48 5.37 13.42
N TYR A 41 -0.22 6.28 12.73
CA TYR A 41 -1.61 6.07 12.34
C TYR A 41 -1.75 4.98 11.26
N SER A 42 -0.90 5.00 10.22
CA SER A 42 -0.94 4.02 9.14
C SER A 42 -0.73 2.58 9.64
N ILE A 43 0.11 2.39 10.67
CA ILE A 43 0.28 1.09 11.35
C ILE A 43 -0.94 0.77 12.24
N LEU A 44 -1.48 1.75 12.98
CA LEU A 44 -2.65 1.56 13.83
C LEU A 44 -3.90 1.12 13.04
N PHE A 45 -4.04 1.57 11.78
CA PHE A 45 -5.11 1.16 10.87
C PHE A 45 -5.25 -0.37 10.78
N PHE A 46 -4.14 -1.11 10.71
CA PHE A 46 -4.18 -2.58 10.64
C PHE A 46 -4.86 -3.20 11.85
N GLU A 47 -4.74 -2.61 13.05
CA GLU A 47 -5.46 -3.10 14.23
C GLU A 47 -6.98 -2.92 14.10
N GLY A 48 -7.40 -1.88 13.37
CA GLY A 48 -8.81 -1.64 13.03
C GLY A 48 -9.37 -2.64 12.01
N GLN A 49 -8.51 -3.34 11.26
CA GLN A 49 -8.88 -4.37 10.27
C GLN A 49 -8.83 -5.80 10.81
N ARG A 50 -8.32 -6.04 12.02
CA ARG A 50 -8.13 -7.41 12.56
C ARG A 50 -9.45 -8.19 12.62
N SER A 51 -9.48 -9.40 12.09
CA SER A 51 -10.55 -10.39 12.31
C SER A 51 -10.10 -11.43 13.33
N GLY A 52 -11.01 -12.17 13.96
CA GLY A 52 -10.72 -13.17 14.99
C GLY A 52 -10.67 -12.59 16.40
N LYS A 53 -10.11 -13.36 17.32
CA LYS A 53 -9.92 -12.98 18.72
C LYS A 53 -8.80 -11.95 18.86
N LEU A 54 -9.15 -10.75 19.34
CA LEU A 54 -8.21 -9.65 19.49
C LEU A 54 -7.27 -9.87 20.68
N PRO A 55 -6.02 -9.40 20.58
CA PRO A 55 -5.06 -9.56 21.66
C PRO A 55 -5.36 -8.57 22.79
N PRO A 56 -4.99 -8.87 24.04
CA PRO A 56 -5.30 -8.02 25.19
C PRO A 56 -4.63 -6.63 25.15
N ASN A 57 -3.60 -6.46 24.31
CA ASN A 57 -2.90 -5.19 24.07
C ASN A 57 -3.40 -4.44 22.82
N GLN A 58 -4.56 -4.80 22.25
CA GLN A 58 -5.22 -4.07 21.17
C GLN A 58 -5.38 -2.59 21.53
N ARG A 59 -4.93 -1.69 20.64
CA ARG A 59 -5.00 -0.23 20.81
C ARG A 59 -6.28 0.36 20.25
N VAL A 60 -6.85 -0.24 19.20
CA VAL A 60 -8.14 0.15 18.61
C VAL A 60 -9.28 -0.43 19.45
N LEU A 61 -9.65 0.27 20.53
CA LEU A 61 -10.56 -0.23 21.58
C LEU A 61 -12.04 -0.32 21.17
N TRP A 62 -12.44 0.26 20.05
CA TRP A 62 -13.82 0.19 19.56
C TRP A 62 -14.11 -1.07 18.73
N ARG A 63 -13.06 -1.84 18.36
CA ARG A 63 -13.17 -3.19 17.77
C ARG A 63 -13.28 -4.24 18.88
N ASN A 64 -13.91 -5.38 18.58
CA ASN A 64 -13.94 -6.54 19.47
C ASN A 64 -13.72 -7.85 18.69
N ASP A 65 -13.70 -8.97 19.43
CA ASP A 65 -13.63 -10.33 18.88
C ASP A 65 -14.75 -10.56 17.86
N SER A 66 -14.40 -11.06 16.67
CA SER A 66 -15.34 -11.32 15.57
C SER A 66 -14.90 -12.53 14.73
N ALA A 67 -15.82 -13.11 13.93
CA ALA A 67 -15.49 -14.22 13.01
C ALA A 67 -14.78 -15.42 13.69
N LEU A 68 -15.17 -15.74 14.93
CA LEU A 68 -14.52 -16.77 15.74
C LEU A 68 -14.72 -18.20 15.21
N ASP A 69 -15.75 -18.41 14.39
CA ASP A 69 -16.08 -19.71 13.80
C ASP A 69 -15.60 -19.86 12.34
N ASP A 70 -14.80 -18.92 11.83
CA ASP A 70 -14.26 -18.97 10.48
C ASP A 70 -13.50 -20.29 10.24
N GLY A 71 -13.94 -21.06 9.25
CA GLY A 71 -13.35 -22.36 8.91
C GLY A 71 -14.09 -23.58 9.49
N PHE A 72 -15.00 -23.38 10.45
CA PHE A 72 -15.69 -24.46 11.16
C PHE A 72 -16.38 -25.46 10.22
N GLU A 73 -17.17 -24.96 9.25
CA GLU A 73 -17.85 -25.80 8.25
C GLU A 73 -16.87 -26.63 7.41
N GLY A 74 -15.69 -26.06 7.12
CA GLY A 74 -14.59 -26.71 6.41
C GLY A 74 -13.73 -27.64 7.27
N LYS A 75 -14.04 -27.79 8.56
CA LYS A 75 -13.25 -28.52 9.57
C LYS A 75 -11.80 -28.05 9.65
N VAL A 76 -11.60 -26.75 9.55
CA VAL A 76 -10.31 -26.07 9.67
C VAL A 76 -10.45 -24.86 10.58
N ASP A 77 -9.34 -24.42 11.15
CA ASP A 77 -9.27 -23.12 11.84
C ASP A 77 -8.80 -22.09 10.81
N LEU A 78 -9.67 -21.13 10.50
CA LEU A 78 -9.37 -19.97 9.67
C LEU A 78 -9.64 -18.67 10.43
N GLU A 79 -9.75 -18.69 11.76
CA GLU A 79 -9.86 -17.50 12.60
C GLU A 79 -8.61 -16.60 12.43
N GLY A 80 -8.77 -15.27 12.49
CA GLY A 80 -7.67 -14.31 12.40
C GLY A 80 -7.62 -13.60 11.06
N GLY A 81 -6.47 -12.98 10.76
CA GLY A 81 -6.23 -12.25 9.51
C GLY A 81 -6.87 -10.87 9.51
N TYR A 82 -6.93 -10.24 8.34
CA TYR A 82 -7.52 -8.92 8.16
C TYR A 82 -8.80 -8.99 7.35
N TYR A 83 -9.81 -8.22 7.75
CA TYR A 83 -10.84 -7.78 6.82
C TYR A 83 -10.21 -6.89 5.75
N ASP A 84 -10.64 -7.08 4.52
CA ASP A 84 -9.95 -6.53 3.36
C ASP A 84 -10.05 -5.01 3.27
N ALA A 85 -11.27 -4.50 3.37
CA ALA A 85 -11.59 -3.09 3.17
C ALA A 85 -12.64 -2.59 4.17
N GLY A 86 -13.76 -2.05 3.68
CA GLY A 86 -14.91 -1.65 4.50
C GLY A 86 -15.86 -2.78 4.86
N ASP A 87 -15.58 -3.98 4.37
CA ASP A 87 -16.35 -5.21 4.45
C ASP A 87 -15.84 -6.17 5.52
N ASN A 88 -16.52 -7.31 5.67
CA ASN A 88 -16.11 -8.33 6.62
C ASN A 88 -15.65 -9.63 5.92
N VAL A 89 -15.29 -9.55 4.64
CA VAL A 89 -14.73 -10.66 3.88
C VAL A 89 -13.21 -10.69 4.04
N LYS A 90 -12.64 -11.89 4.07
CA LYS A 90 -11.19 -12.11 4.08
C LYS A 90 -10.74 -12.64 2.74
N TYR A 91 -10.25 -11.75 1.89
CA TYR A 91 -9.63 -12.12 0.60
C TYR A 91 -8.13 -12.37 0.79
N SER A 92 -7.68 -13.60 0.59
CA SER A 92 -6.28 -13.97 0.83
C SER A 92 -5.32 -13.37 -0.20
N PHE A 93 -5.79 -13.06 -1.42
CA PHE A 93 -4.93 -12.50 -2.46
C PHE A 93 -4.47 -11.06 -2.15
N PRO A 94 -5.38 -10.06 -1.97
CA PRO A 94 -4.99 -8.72 -1.54
C PRO A 94 -4.39 -8.68 -0.12
N MET A 95 -4.79 -9.58 0.79
CA MET A 95 -4.15 -9.70 2.11
C MET A 95 -2.71 -10.19 2.01
N ALA A 96 -2.41 -11.13 1.12
CA ALA A 96 -1.05 -11.58 0.88
C ALA A 96 -0.22 -10.45 0.26
N PHE A 97 -0.74 -9.73 -0.73
CA PHE A 97 -0.05 -8.56 -1.30
C PHE A 97 0.23 -7.48 -0.23
N THR A 98 -0.76 -7.15 0.60
CA THR A 98 -0.58 -6.26 1.76
C THR A 98 0.58 -6.72 2.64
N THR A 99 0.61 -8.02 2.95
CA THR A 99 1.63 -8.62 3.82
C THR A 99 3.02 -8.54 3.17
N THR A 100 3.12 -8.82 1.86
CA THR A 100 4.36 -8.68 1.11
C THR A 100 4.86 -7.23 1.13
N MET A 101 3.99 -6.26 0.88
CA MET A 101 4.36 -4.83 0.86
C MET A 101 4.72 -4.28 2.23
N LEU A 102 4.02 -4.70 3.28
CA LEU A 102 4.34 -4.32 4.66
C LEU A 102 5.67 -4.94 5.11
N ALA A 103 5.90 -6.21 4.78
CA ALA A 103 7.18 -6.88 5.05
C ALA A 103 8.34 -6.25 4.26
N TRP A 104 8.13 -5.89 2.98
CA TRP A 104 9.12 -5.16 2.20
C TRP A 104 9.39 -3.78 2.78
N SER A 105 8.34 -3.06 3.21
CA SER A 105 8.48 -1.76 3.86
C SER A 105 9.37 -1.86 5.10
N VAL A 106 9.15 -2.86 5.96
CA VAL A 106 10.02 -3.11 7.12
C VAL A 106 11.44 -3.41 6.66
N LEU A 107 11.65 -4.32 5.70
CA LEU A 107 13.00 -4.70 5.26
C LEU A 107 13.81 -3.56 4.65
N GLU A 108 13.16 -2.67 3.91
CA GLU A 108 13.86 -1.61 3.18
C GLU A 108 14.06 -0.34 4.02
N TYR A 109 13.21 -0.13 5.03
CA TYR A 109 13.14 1.10 5.81
C TYR A 109 13.14 0.87 7.34
N GLU A 110 13.65 -0.28 7.80
CA GLU A 110 13.70 -0.65 9.23
C GLU A 110 14.35 0.45 10.08
N GLU A 111 15.52 0.93 9.64
CA GLU A 111 16.28 1.96 10.33
C GLU A 111 15.53 3.31 10.38
N ASP A 112 14.62 3.54 9.42
CA ASP A 112 13.86 4.78 9.28
C ASP A 112 12.53 4.76 10.09
N MET A 113 11.97 3.58 10.41
CA MET A 113 10.67 3.45 11.10
C MET A 113 10.66 3.94 12.55
N SER A 114 11.83 4.04 13.19
CA SER A 114 12.04 4.21 14.64
C SER A 114 11.73 2.97 15.48
N LYS A 115 12.38 2.91 16.65
CA LYS A 115 12.29 1.79 17.59
C LYS A 115 10.92 1.58 18.21
N ASP A 116 10.09 2.62 18.27
CA ASP A 116 8.75 2.55 18.88
C ASP A 116 7.71 1.98 17.90
N GLU A 117 7.84 2.28 16.61
CA GLU A 117 6.87 1.82 15.58
C GLU A 117 7.21 0.45 14.99
N LEU A 118 8.50 0.09 14.92
CA LEU A 118 8.94 -1.19 14.35
C LEU A 118 8.24 -2.41 14.98
N PRO A 119 8.11 -2.53 16.32
CA PRO A 119 7.38 -3.65 16.92
C PRO A 119 5.91 -3.73 16.47
N HIS A 120 5.25 -2.59 16.27
CA HIS A 120 3.87 -2.55 15.80
C HIS A 120 3.74 -2.96 14.34
N ALA A 121 4.68 -2.57 13.47
CA ALA A 121 4.74 -3.03 12.08
C ALA A 121 5.02 -4.54 11.99
N LEU A 122 5.96 -5.07 12.79
CA LEU A 122 6.24 -6.50 12.88
C LEU A 122 5.03 -7.31 13.38
N GLU A 123 4.30 -6.79 14.37
CA GLU A 123 3.07 -7.41 14.85
C GLU A 123 1.96 -7.41 13.78
N ALA A 124 1.85 -6.33 13.00
CA ALA A 124 0.92 -6.28 11.88
C ALA A 124 1.25 -7.32 10.78
N ILE A 125 2.54 -7.56 10.50
CA ILE A 125 2.98 -8.65 9.61
C ILE A 125 2.67 -10.02 10.23
N ARG A 126 2.95 -10.20 11.53
CA ARG A 126 2.68 -11.46 12.25
C ARG A 126 1.20 -11.82 12.19
N TRP A 127 0.30 -10.87 12.42
CA TRP A 127 -1.14 -11.09 12.38
C TRP A 127 -1.64 -11.66 11.05
N ALA A 128 -1.19 -11.09 9.93
CA ALA A 128 -1.54 -11.62 8.62
C ALA A 128 -0.90 -12.98 8.36
N THR A 129 0.39 -13.13 8.67
CA THR A 129 1.11 -14.39 8.40
C THR A 129 0.60 -15.57 9.23
N ASP A 130 0.12 -15.35 10.46
CA ASP A 130 -0.53 -16.40 11.25
C ASP A 130 -1.79 -16.92 10.54
N PHE A 131 -2.60 -16.03 9.95
CA PHE A 131 -3.73 -16.42 9.10
C PHE A 131 -3.27 -17.11 7.81
N LEU A 132 -2.27 -16.58 7.10
CA LEU A 132 -1.78 -17.20 5.85
C LEU A 132 -1.18 -18.61 6.08
N LEU A 133 -0.59 -18.87 7.25
CA LEU A 133 -0.16 -20.20 7.66
C LEU A 133 -1.35 -21.15 7.86
N LYS A 134 -2.45 -20.67 8.47
CA LYS A 134 -3.71 -21.43 8.59
C LYS A 134 -4.34 -21.70 7.22
N ALA A 135 -4.46 -20.66 6.39
CA ALA A 135 -5.02 -20.71 5.04
C ALA A 135 -4.29 -21.66 4.09
N THR A 136 -3.04 -22.01 4.40
CA THR A 136 -2.23 -22.94 3.60
C THR A 136 -1.88 -24.22 4.35
N ASN A 137 -2.48 -24.48 5.52
CA ASN A 137 -2.06 -25.58 6.39
C ASN A 137 -2.44 -26.96 5.84
N LYS A 138 -3.58 -27.06 5.17
CA LYS A 138 -4.12 -28.30 4.61
C LYS A 138 -3.36 -28.70 3.34
N HIS A 139 -2.94 -29.96 3.25
CA HIS A 139 -2.17 -30.44 2.09
C HIS A 139 -2.98 -30.33 0.79
N GLY A 140 -2.35 -29.80 -0.27
CA GLY A 140 -2.95 -29.69 -1.61
C GLY A 140 -4.08 -28.66 -1.72
N VAL A 141 -4.24 -27.79 -0.71
CA VAL A 141 -5.32 -26.81 -0.61
C VAL A 141 -4.75 -25.46 -0.18
N VAL A 142 -5.25 -24.40 -0.81
CA VAL A 142 -5.08 -23.02 -0.36
C VAL A 142 -6.46 -22.40 -0.20
N PHE A 143 -6.78 -21.93 1.00
CA PHE A 143 -8.00 -21.18 1.26
C PHE A 143 -7.82 -19.75 0.76
N ALA A 144 -8.60 -19.36 -0.25
CA ALA A 144 -8.44 -18.10 -0.95
C ALA A 144 -9.37 -17.01 -0.42
N MET A 145 -10.53 -17.38 0.14
CA MET A 145 -11.53 -16.44 0.63
C MET A 145 -12.34 -17.05 1.77
N VAL A 146 -12.66 -16.25 2.79
CA VAL A 146 -13.60 -16.60 3.86
C VAL A 146 -14.67 -15.51 3.95
N GLY A 147 -15.92 -15.93 3.82
CA GLY A 147 -17.09 -15.05 3.68
C GLY A 147 -17.70 -15.11 2.29
N ASP A 148 -19.02 -15.33 2.22
CA ASP A 148 -19.76 -15.09 0.97
C ASP A 148 -19.79 -13.57 0.69
N PRO A 149 -19.17 -13.11 -0.40
CA PRO A 149 -18.97 -11.69 -0.62
C PRO A 149 -20.26 -10.98 -1.01
N ASN A 150 -21.17 -11.66 -1.71
CA ASN A 150 -22.45 -11.07 -2.10
C ASN A 150 -23.38 -10.91 -0.90
N ALA A 151 -23.42 -11.91 -0.01
CA ALA A 151 -24.18 -11.82 1.24
C ALA A 151 -23.61 -10.73 2.16
N ASP A 152 -22.28 -10.69 2.32
CA ASP A 152 -21.61 -9.66 3.12
C ASP A 152 -21.87 -8.25 2.60
N HIS A 153 -21.79 -8.05 1.28
CA HIS A 153 -21.99 -6.75 0.62
C HIS A 153 -23.45 -6.34 0.53
N ASN A 154 -24.37 -7.30 0.65
CA ASN A 154 -25.78 -7.01 0.85
C ASN A 154 -26.10 -6.57 2.29
N CYS A 155 -25.15 -6.62 3.22
CA CYS A 155 -25.37 -6.29 4.63
C CYS A 155 -24.54 -5.10 5.09
N TRP A 156 -25.05 -4.39 6.10
CA TRP A 156 -24.31 -3.36 6.81
C TRP A 156 -24.42 -3.63 8.30
N GLU A 157 -23.53 -4.49 8.79
CA GLU A 157 -23.51 -4.99 10.17
C GLU A 157 -22.10 -4.90 10.76
N ARG A 158 -22.02 -4.92 12.10
CA ARG A 158 -20.72 -4.92 12.77
C ARG A 158 -20.04 -6.28 12.56
N PRO A 159 -18.70 -6.34 12.45
CA PRO A 159 -18.00 -7.62 12.38
C PRO A 159 -18.37 -8.56 13.54
N GLU A 160 -18.60 -8.01 14.72
CA GLU A 160 -18.97 -8.74 15.93
C GLU A 160 -20.39 -9.33 15.88
N ASP A 161 -21.25 -8.80 14.99
CA ASP A 161 -22.67 -9.17 14.84
C ASP A 161 -22.95 -9.93 13.54
N MET A 162 -21.93 -10.43 12.84
CA MET A 162 -22.18 -11.03 11.53
C MET A 162 -23.16 -12.20 11.60
N ASP A 163 -24.26 -12.09 10.87
CA ASP A 163 -25.25 -13.15 10.65
C ASP A 163 -25.20 -13.72 9.22
N THR A 164 -24.31 -13.18 8.38
CA THR A 164 -24.08 -13.61 7.00
C THR A 164 -23.23 -14.88 6.88
N PRO A 165 -23.42 -15.69 5.83
CA PRO A 165 -22.62 -16.89 5.61
C PRO A 165 -21.10 -16.62 5.54
N ARG A 166 -20.35 -17.33 6.37
CA ARG A 166 -18.87 -17.32 6.39
C ARG A 166 -18.26 -18.48 5.59
N THR A 167 -18.79 -18.65 4.37
CA THR A 167 -18.38 -19.67 3.39
C THR A 167 -16.87 -19.65 3.15
N VAL A 168 -16.26 -20.83 3.13
CA VAL A 168 -14.82 -21.00 2.88
C VAL A 168 -14.59 -21.43 1.44
N TYR A 169 -13.88 -20.59 0.68
CA TYR A 169 -13.51 -20.87 -0.70
C TYR A 169 -12.04 -21.25 -0.81
N GLN A 170 -11.74 -22.22 -1.66
CA GLN A 170 -10.41 -22.81 -1.77
C GLN A 170 -10.03 -23.09 -3.22
N VAL A 171 -8.73 -23.05 -3.47
CA VAL A 171 -8.10 -23.63 -4.66
C VAL A 171 -7.36 -24.91 -4.27
N ASN A 172 -7.21 -25.83 -5.22
CA ASN A 172 -6.61 -27.14 -5.02
C ASN A 172 -5.96 -27.67 -6.31
N GLU A 173 -5.49 -28.91 -6.29
CA GLU A 173 -4.77 -29.54 -7.41
C GLU A 173 -5.60 -29.64 -8.71
N THR A 174 -6.94 -29.70 -8.63
CA THR A 174 -7.86 -29.78 -9.78
C THR A 174 -8.54 -28.47 -10.15
N SER A 175 -8.55 -27.51 -9.22
CA SER A 175 -9.11 -26.17 -9.37
C SER A 175 -8.05 -25.18 -8.87
N PRO A 176 -7.02 -24.90 -9.70
CA PRO A 176 -5.83 -24.16 -9.28
C PRO A 176 -6.08 -22.66 -9.06
N GLY A 177 -5.15 -22.01 -8.37
CA GLY A 177 -5.07 -20.56 -8.21
C GLY A 177 -3.62 -20.19 -7.95
N SER A 178 -2.86 -20.06 -9.04
CA SER A 178 -1.42 -19.83 -8.99
C SER A 178 -1.07 -18.46 -8.42
N GLU A 179 -1.81 -17.43 -8.79
CA GLU A 179 -1.68 -16.04 -8.37
C GLU A 179 -1.80 -15.91 -6.84
N VAL A 180 -2.95 -16.29 -6.26
CA VAL A 180 -3.18 -16.23 -4.82
C VAL A 180 -2.17 -17.09 -4.06
N SER A 181 -1.83 -18.26 -4.58
CA SER A 181 -0.87 -19.16 -3.93
C SER A 181 0.56 -18.60 -3.98
N ALA A 182 0.98 -18.04 -5.10
CA ALA A 182 2.32 -17.48 -5.27
C ALA A 182 2.49 -16.15 -4.54
N GLU A 183 1.44 -15.33 -4.44
CA GLU A 183 1.46 -14.12 -3.58
C GLU A 183 1.53 -14.50 -2.10
N ILE A 184 0.80 -15.53 -1.64
CA ILE A 184 0.97 -16.05 -0.26
C ILE A 184 2.41 -16.54 -0.05
N ALA A 185 3.01 -17.20 -1.03
CA ALA A 185 4.41 -17.61 -0.93
C ALA A 185 5.36 -16.41 -0.86
N ALA A 186 5.12 -15.34 -1.63
CA ALA A 186 5.86 -14.09 -1.57
C ALA A 186 5.75 -13.44 -0.19
N ALA A 187 4.53 -13.30 0.33
CA ALA A 187 4.23 -12.74 1.65
C ALA A 187 4.98 -13.49 2.76
N LEU A 188 4.87 -14.82 2.79
CA LEU A 188 5.54 -15.64 3.79
C LEU A 188 7.07 -15.60 3.65
N ALA A 189 7.61 -15.49 2.43
CA ALA A 189 9.05 -15.35 2.20
C ALA A 189 9.57 -13.97 2.65
N ALA A 190 8.90 -12.88 2.27
CA ALA A 190 9.24 -11.53 2.69
C ALA A 190 9.16 -11.39 4.22
N ALA A 191 8.05 -11.82 4.83
CA ALA A 191 7.87 -11.77 6.27
C ALA A 191 8.90 -12.62 7.04
N SER A 192 9.36 -13.75 6.47
CA SER A 192 10.41 -14.54 7.09
C SER A 192 11.72 -13.76 7.25
N LEU A 193 12.02 -12.84 6.33
CA LEU A 193 13.18 -11.96 6.47
C LEU A 193 12.93 -10.90 7.54
N SER A 194 11.79 -10.20 7.51
CA SER A 194 11.47 -9.11 8.44
C SER A 194 11.39 -9.56 9.90
N LEU A 195 10.92 -10.79 10.13
CA LEU A 195 10.73 -11.35 11.47
C LEU A 195 11.92 -12.21 11.94
N ASN A 196 12.98 -12.33 11.13
CA ASN A 196 14.11 -13.20 11.47
C ASN A 196 14.79 -12.79 12.78
N ASP A 197 15.00 -11.50 12.99
CA ASP A 197 15.78 -11.02 14.13
C ASP A 197 14.96 -11.02 15.43
N SER A 198 13.63 -10.85 15.32
CA SER A 198 12.71 -10.88 16.48
C SER A 198 12.25 -12.30 16.85
N ASP A 199 12.06 -13.19 15.87
CA ASP A 199 11.63 -14.58 16.08
C ASP A 199 12.16 -15.52 14.97
N PRO A 200 13.41 -16.01 15.11
CA PRO A 200 14.04 -16.89 14.12
C PRO A 200 13.27 -18.21 13.90
N HIS A 201 12.61 -18.74 14.94
CA HIS A 201 11.83 -19.98 14.83
C HIS A 201 10.57 -19.77 13.98
N TYR A 202 9.88 -18.66 14.19
CA TYR A 202 8.74 -18.29 13.35
C TYR A 202 9.17 -18.00 11.92
N SER A 203 10.27 -17.25 11.74
CA SER A 203 10.87 -17.01 10.41
C SER A 203 11.13 -18.32 9.66
N HIS A 204 11.74 -19.33 10.30
CA HIS A 204 11.97 -20.63 9.66
C HIS A 204 10.66 -21.33 9.27
N ARG A 205 9.62 -21.24 10.10
CA ARG A 205 8.28 -21.79 9.83
C ARG A 205 7.66 -21.11 8.60
N LEU A 206 7.72 -19.79 8.52
CA LEU A 206 7.25 -19.01 7.38
C LEU A 206 7.99 -19.40 6.09
N LEU A 207 9.31 -19.39 6.10
CA LEU A 207 10.12 -19.72 4.92
C LEU A 207 9.96 -21.18 4.47
N LYS A 208 9.71 -22.11 5.41
CA LYS A 208 9.37 -23.48 5.07
C LYS A 208 8.03 -23.54 4.33
N ARG A 209 7.00 -22.86 4.84
CA ARG A 209 5.67 -22.84 4.20
C ARG A 209 5.72 -22.12 2.85
N ALA A 210 6.38 -20.97 2.76
CA ALA A 210 6.56 -20.22 1.50
C ALA A 210 7.05 -21.12 0.35
N ARG A 211 8.09 -21.93 0.61
CA ARG A 211 8.62 -22.88 -0.38
C ARG A 211 7.62 -23.97 -0.78
N GLN A 212 6.78 -24.43 0.15
CA GLN A 212 5.77 -25.45 -0.11
C GLN A 212 4.62 -24.89 -0.94
N VAL A 213 4.12 -23.70 -0.58
CA VAL A 213 3.02 -23.03 -1.28
C VAL A 213 3.44 -22.59 -2.67
N PHE A 214 4.65 -22.05 -2.85
CA PHE A 214 5.19 -21.75 -4.18
C PHE A 214 5.27 -22.99 -5.07
N LYS A 215 5.75 -24.12 -4.52
CA LYS A 215 5.80 -25.38 -5.27
C LYS A 215 4.41 -25.84 -5.69
N PHE A 216 3.39 -25.63 -4.86
CA PHE A 216 2.01 -25.92 -5.21
C PHE A 216 1.52 -25.00 -6.34
N ALA A 217 1.73 -23.68 -6.21
CA ALA A 217 1.34 -22.67 -7.20
C ALA A 217 1.94 -22.93 -8.60
N ASP A 218 3.23 -23.27 -8.63
CA ASP A 218 3.96 -23.53 -9.88
C ASP A 218 3.63 -24.90 -10.50
N LYS A 219 3.35 -25.91 -9.68
CA LYS A 219 3.03 -27.26 -10.16
C LYS A 219 1.61 -27.34 -10.72
N PHE A 220 0.65 -26.68 -10.08
CA PHE A 220 -0.76 -26.71 -10.47
C PHE A 220 -1.15 -25.34 -11.00
N ARG A 221 -0.83 -25.09 -12.28
CA ARG A 221 -0.99 -23.77 -12.89
C ARG A 221 -2.42 -23.50 -13.34
N GLY A 222 -2.94 -22.34 -12.96
CA GLY A 222 -4.19 -21.80 -13.48
C GLY A 222 -4.76 -20.70 -12.59
N SER A 223 -5.57 -19.84 -13.20
CA SER A 223 -6.20 -18.71 -12.51
C SER A 223 -7.35 -19.16 -11.63
N TYR A 224 -7.42 -18.63 -10.41
CA TYR A 224 -8.50 -18.85 -9.47
C TYR A 224 -9.84 -18.28 -9.92
N ASN A 225 -9.86 -17.38 -10.92
CA ASN A 225 -11.09 -16.91 -11.56
C ASN A 225 -11.90 -18.08 -12.12
N ASN A 226 -11.21 -19.13 -12.58
CA ASN A 226 -11.84 -20.34 -13.12
C ASN A 226 -12.21 -21.35 -12.04
N SER A 227 -11.61 -21.24 -10.86
CA SER A 227 -11.74 -22.19 -9.75
C SER A 227 -12.77 -21.76 -8.72
N ILE A 228 -12.87 -20.45 -8.47
CA ILE A 228 -13.78 -19.84 -7.51
C ILE A 228 -14.51 -18.72 -8.26
N LYS A 229 -15.79 -18.94 -8.59
CA LYS A 229 -16.55 -17.96 -9.39
C LYS A 229 -16.83 -16.67 -8.62
N ASP A 230 -16.97 -16.79 -7.30
CA ASP A 230 -17.37 -15.72 -6.39
C ASP A 230 -16.27 -14.69 -6.11
N VAL A 231 -15.03 -14.91 -6.55
CA VAL A 231 -13.97 -13.88 -6.43
C VAL A 231 -14.22 -12.69 -7.34
N CYS A 232 -14.94 -12.90 -8.45
CA CYS A 232 -15.35 -11.84 -9.36
C CYS A 232 -16.77 -11.35 -9.01
N PRO A 233 -17.03 -10.03 -9.06
CA PRO A 233 -16.19 -8.97 -9.62
C PRO A 233 -15.23 -8.29 -8.63
N PHE A 234 -15.01 -8.86 -7.44
CA PHE A 234 -14.27 -8.19 -6.35
C PHE A 234 -12.76 -8.15 -6.59
N TYR A 235 -12.12 -9.32 -6.60
CA TYR A 235 -10.68 -9.48 -6.81
C TYR A 235 -10.42 -10.42 -7.98
N CYS A 236 -10.89 -10.07 -9.18
CA CYS A 236 -10.55 -10.89 -10.35
C CYS A 236 -9.04 -10.80 -10.66
N ASP A 237 -8.43 -11.91 -11.07
CA ASP A 237 -7.12 -11.93 -11.70
C ASP A 237 -7.23 -11.36 -13.13
N TYR A 238 -6.68 -10.16 -13.36
CA TYR A 238 -6.66 -9.52 -14.68
C TYR A 238 -5.28 -9.57 -15.35
N SER A 239 -4.21 -9.50 -14.56
CA SER A 239 -2.83 -9.55 -15.05
C SER A 239 -2.37 -10.95 -15.47
N GLY A 240 -3.05 -11.99 -15.00
CA GLY A 240 -2.63 -13.38 -15.11
C GLY A 240 -1.70 -13.76 -13.96
N TYR A 241 -1.49 -15.07 -13.76
CA TYR A 241 -0.70 -15.59 -12.64
C TYR A 241 0.82 -15.61 -12.85
N GLN A 242 1.30 -15.22 -14.04
CA GLN A 242 2.70 -15.38 -14.43
C GLN A 242 3.62 -14.44 -13.66
N ASP A 243 3.19 -13.20 -13.41
CA ASP A 243 3.94 -12.25 -12.62
C ASP A 243 3.98 -12.63 -11.15
N GLU A 244 2.95 -13.24 -10.56
CA GLU A 244 3.01 -13.76 -9.18
C GLU A 244 4.00 -14.92 -9.05
N LEU A 245 4.07 -15.82 -10.04
CA LEU A 245 5.06 -16.88 -10.02
C LEU A 245 6.49 -16.31 -10.08
N LEU A 246 6.71 -15.25 -10.87
CA LEU A 246 8.00 -14.55 -10.90
C LEU A 246 8.28 -13.80 -9.59
N TRP A 247 7.28 -13.13 -9.04
CA TRP A 247 7.33 -12.38 -7.79
C TRP A 247 7.62 -13.27 -6.59
N GLY A 248 6.89 -14.38 -6.44
CA GLY A 248 7.13 -15.39 -5.43
C GLY A 248 8.50 -16.03 -5.55
N ALA A 249 8.97 -16.30 -6.77
CA ALA A 249 10.33 -16.79 -7.00
C ALA A 249 11.39 -15.74 -6.63
N ALA A 250 11.18 -14.46 -6.95
CA ALA A 250 12.09 -13.37 -6.60
C ALA A 250 12.22 -13.20 -5.08
N TRP A 251 11.11 -13.23 -4.34
CA TRP A 251 11.13 -13.20 -2.88
C TRP A 251 11.78 -14.43 -2.26
N LEU A 252 11.49 -15.63 -2.78
CA LEU A 252 12.15 -16.85 -2.34
C LEU A 252 13.66 -16.84 -2.64
N TYR A 253 14.08 -16.25 -3.75
CA TYR A 253 15.49 -16.03 -4.02
C TYR A 253 16.10 -15.05 -3.00
N LYS A 254 15.47 -13.91 -2.74
CA LYS A 254 15.93 -12.95 -1.73
C LYS A 254 16.06 -13.61 -0.35
N ALA A 255 15.09 -14.44 0.05
CA ALA A 255 15.04 -15.10 1.34
C ALA A 255 15.97 -16.32 1.49
N THR A 256 16.28 -17.03 0.40
CA THR A 256 17.03 -18.31 0.48
C THR A 256 18.39 -18.29 -0.18
N LYS A 257 18.64 -17.34 -1.09
CA LYS A 257 19.82 -17.30 -1.99
C LYS A 257 20.05 -18.60 -2.77
N LYS A 258 19.00 -19.39 -3.01
CA LYS A 258 19.10 -20.64 -3.78
C LYS A 258 18.97 -20.38 -5.27
N ASP A 259 19.97 -20.83 -6.04
CA ASP A 259 20.07 -20.64 -7.48
C ASP A 259 18.82 -21.05 -8.25
N LYS A 260 18.14 -22.14 -7.85
CA LYS A 260 16.92 -22.60 -8.52
C LYS A 260 15.83 -21.51 -8.64
N TYR A 261 15.74 -20.60 -7.66
CA TYR A 261 14.77 -19.50 -7.70
C TYR A 261 15.27 -18.37 -8.60
N TRP A 262 16.57 -18.08 -8.57
CA TRP A 262 17.18 -17.12 -9.50
C TRP A 262 17.06 -17.56 -10.95
N GLU A 263 17.38 -18.82 -11.25
CA GLU A 263 17.20 -19.40 -12.58
C GLU A 263 15.74 -19.35 -13.03
N TYR A 264 14.80 -19.62 -12.12
CA TYR A 264 13.37 -19.49 -12.41
C TYR A 264 13.02 -18.05 -12.84
N VAL A 265 13.47 -17.03 -12.09
CA VAL A 265 13.21 -15.62 -12.45
C VAL A 265 13.83 -15.29 -13.80
N LYS A 266 15.10 -15.62 -14.02
CA LYS A 266 15.80 -15.35 -15.29
C LYS A 266 15.15 -16.01 -16.50
N GLN A 267 14.68 -17.24 -16.36
CA GLN A 267 14.07 -18.00 -17.46
C GLN A 267 12.69 -17.47 -17.84
N ASN A 268 11.97 -16.84 -16.89
CA ASN A 268 10.57 -16.46 -17.09
C ASN A 268 10.37 -14.95 -17.27
N ILE A 269 11.35 -14.09 -16.95
CA ILE A 269 11.18 -12.62 -17.00
C ILE A 269 10.79 -12.09 -18.39
N ASN A 270 11.25 -12.73 -19.46
CA ASN A 270 10.92 -12.32 -20.84
C ASN A 270 9.51 -12.76 -21.28
N ASN A 271 8.83 -13.59 -20.49
CA ASN A 271 7.49 -14.09 -20.79
C ASN A 271 6.38 -13.22 -20.20
N ILE A 272 6.73 -12.21 -19.40
CA ILE A 272 5.78 -11.23 -18.87
C ILE A 272 5.90 -9.91 -19.62
N THR A 273 4.77 -9.24 -19.77
CA THR A 273 4.67 -7.99 -20.55
C THR A 273 5.43 -6.87 -19.83
N THR A 274 6.43 -6.29 -20.49
CA THR A 274 7.30 -5.25 -19.88
C THR A 274 6.75 -3.82 -19.99
N ASN A 275 5.59 -3.63 -20.64
CA ASN A 275 5.08 -2.30 -21.00
C ASN A 275 4.02 -1.73 -20.03
N GLY A 276 3.90 -2.29 -18.82
CA GLY A 276 2.93 -1.85 -17.81
C GLY A 276 3.58 -1.02 -16.71
N SER A 277 3.00 0.13 -16.39
CA SER A 277 3.29 0.91 -15.18
C SER A 277 2.43 0.49 -13.98
N THR A 278 1.51 -0.47 -14.16
CA THR A 278 0.57 -0.91 -13.11
C THR A 278 1.26 -1.81 -12.07
N PHE A 279 1.11 -1.45 -10.80
CA PHE A 279 1.54 -2.24 -9.65
C PHE A 279 0.46 -2.23 -8.58
N GLY A 280 0.12 -3.40 -8.03
CA GLY A 280 -0.89 -3.52 -6.99
C GLY A 280 -1.14 -4.97 -6.60
N TRP A 281 -2.28 -5.22 -5.97
CA TRP A 281 -2.66 -6.57 -5.54
C TRP A 281 -2.84 -7.55 -6.69
N ASP A 282 -3.10 -7.06 -7.92
CA ASP A 282 -3.22 -7.83 -9.17
C ASP A 282 -1.89 -7.86 -9.94
N SER A 283 -1.31 -6.73 -10.36
CA SER A 283 -0.07 -6.73 -11.16
C SER A 283 1.22 -6.51 -10.35
N LYS A 284 2.26 -7.32 -10.60
CA LYS A 284 3.58 -7.32 -9.90
C LYS A 284 4.73 -6.90 -10.82
N HIS A 285 4.45 -6.63 -12.10
CA HIS A 285 5.41 -6.41 -13.17
C HIS A 285 6.57 -5.45 -12.83
N PRO A 286 6.33 -4.15 -12.53
CA PRO A 286 7.43 -3.24 -12.19
C PRO A 286 8.06 -3.59 -10.83
N GLY A 287 7.28 -4.16 -9.90
CA GLY A 287 7.76 -4.58 -8.58
C GLY A 287 8.87 -5.63 -8.65
N ILE A 288 8.74 -6.63 -9.54
CA ILE A 288 9.77 -7.66 -9.76
C ILE A 288 11.10 -7.02 -10.21
N ASN A 289 11.03 -6.11 -11.17
CA ASN A 289 12.22 -5.46 -11.73
C ASN A 289 12.90 -4.58 -10.69
N VAL A 290 12.14 -3.77 -9.93
CA VAL A 290 12.69 -2.95 -8.84
C VAL A 290 13.29 -3.83 -7.74
N LEU A 291 12.60 -4.87 -7.28
CA LEU A 291 13.08 -5.77 -6.23
C LEU A 291 14.43 -6.41 -6.59
N ILE A 292 14.57 -6.90 -7.81
CA ILE A 292 15.79 -7.58 -8.29
C ILE A 292 16.91 -6.58 -8.60
N SER A 293 16.59 -5.34 -8.96
CA SER A 293 17.58 -4.31 -9.29
C SER A 293 18.62 -4.09 -8.18
N GLN A 294 18.22 -4.22 -6.90
CA GLN A 294 19.16 -4.17 -5.77
C GLN A 294 20.30 -5.20 -5.92
N TYR A 295 19.96 -6.43 -6.33
CA TYR A 295 20.92 -7.51 -6.50
C TYR A 295 21.80 -7.28 -7.72
N VAL A 296 21.20 -6.87 -8.85
CA VAL A 296 21.91 -6.61 -10.10
C VAL A 296 22.91 -5.47 -9.94
N LEU A 297 22.51 -4.35 -9.33
CA LEU A 297 23.39 -3.20 -9.07
C LEU A 297 24.51 -3.51 -8.07
N SER A 298 24.29 -4.47 -7.16
CA SER A 298 25.33 -4.92 -6.22
C SER A 298 26.34 -5.89 -6.82
N SER A 299 26.05 -6.44 -8.02
CA SER A 299 26.91 -7.44 -8.67
C SER A 299 28.04 -6.79 -9.47
N ASP A 300 29.09 -7.54 -9.72
CA ASP A 300 30.30 -7.13 -10.46
C ASP A 300 30.11 -7.05 -11.99
N GLY A 301 28.87 -6.89 -12.47
CA GLY A 301 28.51 -6.94 -13.90
C GLY A 301 28.28 -8.35 -14.45
N SER A 302 28.39 -9.40 -13.62
CA SER A 302 28.08 -10.78 -14.03
C SER A 302 26.60 -11.01 -14.41
N THR A 303 25.71 -10.03 -14.15
CA THR A 303 24.28 -10.07 -14.50
C THR A 303 23.87 -9.19 -15.69
N ASP A 304 24.82 -8.59 -16.41
CA ASP A 304 24.62 -7.54 -17.45
C ASP A 304 23.72 -7.92 -18.65
N LYS A 305 23.31 -9.19 -18.78
CA LYS A 305 22.47 -9.67 -19.89
C LYS A 305 20.98 -9.79 -19.55
N ILE A 306 20.55 -9.41 -18.35
CA ILE A 306 19.17 -9.65 -17.88
C ILE A 306 18.41 -8.32 -17.77
N PRO A 307 17.18 -8.20 -18.31
CA PRO A 307 16.55 -6.90 -18.56
C PRO A 307 15.97 -6.21 -17.31
N PHE A 308 16.41 -6.54 -16.08
CA PHE A 308 15.82 -5.97 -14.86
C PHE A 308 16.02 -4.46 -14.73
N ILE A 309 17.26 -3.98 -14.92
CA ILE A 309 17.56 -2.54 -14.86
C ILE A 309 16.89 -1.79 -16.01
N PRO A 310 17.00 -2.22 -17.29
CA PRO A 310 16.25 -1.60 -18.39
C PRO A 310 14.75 -1.56 -18.17
N ASN A 311 14.14 -2.61 -17.60
CA ASN A 311 12.71 -2.64 -17.32
C ASN A 311 12.33 -1.71 -16.14
N ALA A 312 13.17 -1.62 -15.10
CA ALA A 312 12.95 -0.68 -14.00
C ALA A 312 13.08 0.78 -14.47
N ASP A 313 14.04 1.06 -15.36
CA ASP A 313 14.22 2.35 -16.01
C ASP A 313 13.01 2.71 -16.89
N ALA A 314 12.54 1.77 -17.73
CA ALA A 314 11.36 1.96 -18.55
C ALA A 314 10.10 2.23 -17.70
N PHE A 315 9.96 1.55 -16.57
CA PHE A 315 8.90 1.81 -15.58
C PHE A 315 8.96 3.24 -15.05
N VAL A 316 10.12 3.71 -14.59
CA VAL A 316 10.31 5.10 -14.13
C VAL A 316 9.93 6.08 -15.24
N CYS A 317 10.38 5.83 -16.47
CA CYS A 317 10.06 6.68 -17.62
C CYS A 317 8.56 6.69 -17.97
N ALA A 318 7.82 5.61 -17.69
CA ALA A 318 6.38 5.56 -17.90
C ALA A 318 5.60 6.34 -16.83
N VAL A 319 6.14 6.48 -15.62
CA VAL A 319 5.48 7.11 -14.46
C VAL A 319 5.79 8.60 -14.35
N LEU A 320 7.04 9.04 -14.53
CA LEU A 320 7.44 10.41 -14.24
C LEU A 320 6.73 11.45 -15.14
N PRO A 321 6.17 12.55 -14.57
CA PRO A 321 5.32 13.48 -15.29
C PRO A 321 6.06 14.24 -16.41
N GLU A 322 7.36 14.50 -16.24
CA GLU A 322 8.23 15.20 -17.18
C GLU A 322 8.86 14.28 -18.24
N SER A 323 8.73 12.96 -18.08
CA SER A 323 9.32 12.00 -19.01
C SER A 323 8.64 12.06 -20.38
N PRO A 324 9.39 12.05 -21.51
CA PRO A 324 8.81 11.97 -22.85
C PRO A 324 8.14 10.61 -23.14
N ASN A 325 8.42 9.60 -22.32
CA ASN A 325 7.87 8.24 -22.43
C ASN A 325 6.70 7.98 -21.46
N LYS A 326 6.20 9.03 -20.79
CA LYS A 326 5.13 8.92 -19.81
C LYS A 326 3.87 8.28 -20.41
N VAL A 327 3.32 7.32 -19.68
CA VAL A 327 2.02 6.68 -19.96
C VAL A 327 0.98 7.09 -18.92
N GLU A 328 1.42 7.46 -17.72
CA GLU A 328 0.55 7.80 -16.60
C GLU A 328 -0.15 9.16 -16.73
N ASN A 329 -1.38 9.22 -16.20
CA ASN A 329 -2.18 10.44 -16.13
C ASN A 329 -2.09 11.08 -14.75
N PHE A 330 -2.27 12.40 -14.72
CA PHE A 330 -2.21 13.20 -13.50
C PHE A 330 -3.38 14.17 -13.45
N THR A 331 -3.94 14.40 -12.26
CA THR A 331 -4.88 15.50 -12.04
C THR A 331 -4.17 16.86 -12.15
N SER A 332 -4.94 17.95 -12.15
CA SER A 332 -4.36 19.30 -12.09
C SER A 332 -3.53 19.55 -10.82
N GLY A 333 -3.87 18.89 -9.71
CA GLY A 333 -3.13 18.94 -8.45
C GLY A 333 -1.91 18.00 -8.40
N GLY A 334 -1.68 17.20 -9.44
CA GLY A 334 -0.46 16.40 -9.60
C GLY A 334 -0.48 15.02 -8.96
N ILE A 335 -1.63 14.48 -8.52
CA ILE A 335 -1.74 13.07 -8.13
C ILE A 335 -1.89 12.20 -9.38
N LEU A 336 -1.22 11.05 -9.40
CA LEU A 336 -1.43 10.03 -10.43
C LEU A 336 -2.87 9.52 -10.41
N TYR A 337 -3.42 9.27 -11.61
CA TYR A 337 -4.82 8.91 -11.80
C TYR A 337 -5.04 7.82 -12.85
N HIS A 338 -5.82 6.79 -12.48
CA HIS A 338 -6.28 5.72 -13.38
C HIS A 338 -7.81 5.76 -13.55
N LYS A 339 -8.28 5.89 -14.79
CA LYS A 339 -9.69 6.18 -15.11
C LYS A 339 -10.71 5.11 -14.69
N ASP A 340 -10.27 3.86 -14.62
CA ASP A 340 -11.15 2.72 -14.39
C ASP A 340 -10.82 1.99 -13.07
N LEU A 341 -10.01 2.61 -12.20
CA LEU A 341 -9.61 2.02 -10.93
C LEU A 341 -10.54 2.47 -9.80
N MET A 342 -11.16 1.52 -9.11
CA MET A 342 -11.84 1.80 -7.84
C MET A 342 -10.79 2.17 -6.78
N GLY A 343 -11.00 3.25 -6.04
CA GLY A 343 -10.06 3.71 -5.03
C GLY A 343 -8.70 4.11 -5.60
N ASN A 344 -8.66 5.24 -6.33
CA ASN A 344 -7.50 5.70 -7.08
C ASN A 344 -6.19 5.71 -6.27
N LEU A 345 -6.21 6.17 -5.01
CA LEU A 345 -5.02 6.36 -4.17
C LEU A 345 -4.20 5.08 -3.90
N GLN A 346 -4.75 3.89 -4.14
CA GLN A 346 -3.97 2.65 -4.10
C GLN A 346 -2.79 2.68 -5.08
N SER A 347 -3.00 3.23 -6.28
CA SER A 347 -2.02 3.26 -7.37
C SER A 347 -0.86 4.25 -7.12
N PRO A 348 -1.08 5.57 -6.91
CA PRO A 348 0.01 6.51 -6.65
C PRO A 348 0.87 6.09 -5.46
N ILE A 349 0.27 5.52 -4.41
CA ILE A 349 1.01 5.07 -3.22
C ILE A 349 1.89 3.86 -3.57
N ALA A 350 1.34 2.83 -4.20
CA ALA A 350 2.09 1.64 -4.58
C ALA A 350 3.23 1.97 -5.57
N LEU A 351 2.97 2.84 -6.55
CA LEU A 351 3.97 3.27 -7.52
C LEU A 351 5.04 4.17 -6.88
N SER A 352 4.65 5.08 -6.00
CA SER A 352 5.60 5.91 -5.25
C SER A 352 6.54 5.07 -4.40
N TYR A 353 6.05 3.98 -3.81
CA TYR A 353 6.90 3.05 -3.06
C TYR A 353 7.99 2.43 -3.96
N LEU A 354 7.64 1.98 -5.16
CA LEU A 354 8.61 1.44 -6.12
C LEU A 354 9.60 2.51 -6.59
N ILE A 355 9.11 3.70 -6.94
CA ILE A 355 9.94 4.83 -7.40
C ILE A 355 10.91 5.26 -6.30
N LEU A 356 10.45 5.40 -5.05
CA LEU A 356 11.32 5.71 -3.90
C LEU A 356 12.40 4.64 -3.73
N THR A 357 11.98 3.37 -3.70
CA THR A 357 12.89 2.23 -3.48
C THR A 357 13.96 2.17 -4.57
N TYR A 358 13.57 2.35 -5.83
CA TYR A 358 14.52 2.33 -6.93
C TYR A 358 15.45 3.55 -6.93
N GLY A 359 14.92 4.75 -6.65
CA GLY A 359 15.74 5.96 -6.47
C GLY A 359 16.83 5.78 -5.43
N ARG A 360 16.50 5.16 -4.29
CA ARG A 360 17.48 4.82 -3.24
C ARG A 360 18.51 3.78 -3.69
N TYR A 361 18.13 2.78 -4.48
CA TYR A 361 19.10 1.83 -5.02
C TYR A 361 20.09 2.52 -5.96
N LEU A 362 19.61 3.40 -6.83
CA LEU A 362 20.47 4.16 -7.73
C LEU A 362 21.47 5.01 -6.95
N GLU A 363 21.04 5.71 -5.90
CA GLU A 363 21.93 6.49 -5.03
C GLU A 363 22.94 5.59 -4.29
N ARG A 364 22.47 4.49 -3.68
CA ARG A 364 23.31 3.57 -2.90
C ARG A 364 24.43 2.96 -3.73
N TYR A 365 24.17 2.69 -5.01
CA TYR A 365 25.13 2.06 -5.93
C TYR A 365 25.77 3.05 -6.92
N ASN A 366 25.70 4.36 -6.66
CA ASN A 366 26.33 5.42 -7.47
C ASN A 366 25.95 5.36 -8.97
N SER A 367 24.72 4.97 -9.30
CA SER A 367 24.20 5.08 -10.66
C SER A 367 23.97 6.55 -11.04
N THR A 368 24.17 6.87 -12.32
CA THR A 368 23.93 8.23 -12.85
C THR A 368 22.46 8.62 -12.89
N GLY A 369 21.53 7.67 -12.75
CA GLY A 369 20.09 7.87 -12.84
C GLY A 369 19.44 7.10 -13.98
N VAL A 370 18.19 7.44 -14.26
CA VAL A 370 17.37 6.84 -15.32
C VAL A 370 17.34 7.75 -16.55
N GLN A 371 17.70 7.22 -17.71
CA GLN A 371 17.64 7.95 -18.99
C GLN A 371 16.28 7.72 -19.68
N CYS A 372 15.49 8.79 -19.85
CA CYS A 372 14.21 8.78 -20.57
C CYS A 372 14.28 9.72 -21.79
N GLY A 373 14.57 9.16 -22.97
CA GLY A 373 14.86 9.98 -24.16
C GLY A 373 16.11 10.82 -23.95
N GLU A 374 16.00 12.14 -24.05
CA GLU A 374 17.10 13.09 -23.82
C GLU A 374 17.23 13.53 -22.34
N LEU A 375 16.28 13.15 -21.47
CA LEU A 375 16.26 13.56 -20.07
C LEU A 375 16.90 12.49 -19.18
N LEU A 376 17.75 12.94 -18.24
CA LEU A 376 18.34 12.10 -17.21
C LEU A 376 17.72 12.45 -15.85
N PHE A 377 17.12 11.45 -15.19
CA PHE A 377 16.51 11.58 -13.87
C PHE A 377 17.39 10.93 -12.80
N PRO A 378 18.11 11.70 -11.96
CA PRO A 378 18.88 11.13 -10.86
C PRO A 378 17.96 10.55 -9.78
N GLY A 379 18.50 9.66 -8.93
CA GLY A 379 17.72 9.01 -7.85
C GLY A 379 16.98 10.00 -6.93
N SER A 380 17.58 11.15 -6.65
CA SER A 380 16.96 12.23 -5.88
C SER A 380 15.67 12.76 -6.50
N LYS A 381 15.55 12.80 -7.84
CA LYS A 381 14.31 13.20 -8.52
C LYS A 381 13.19 12.17 -8.38
N LEU A 382 13.53 10.89 -8.33
CA LEU A 382 12.58 9.83 -8.05
C LEU A 382 12.06 9.95 -6.60
N ILE A 383 12.97 10.24 -5.65
CA ILE A 383 12.60 10.49 -4.24
C ILE A 383 11.68 11.70 -4.11
N ASP A 384 11.99 12.82 -4.77
CA ASP A 384 11.15 14.03 -4.80
C ASP A 384 9.74 13.73 -5.37
N PHE A 385 9.66 12.95 -6.46
CA PHE A 385 8.39 12.55 -7.03
C PHE A 385 7.56 11.73 -6.04
N ALA A 386 8.14 10.68 -5.44
CA ALA A 386 7.43 9.87 -4.46
C ALA A 386 6.94 10.71 -3.27
N LYS A 387 7.73 11.70 -2.83
CA LYS A 387 7.35 12.63 -1.77
C LYS A 387 6.13 13.45 -2.15
N SER A 388 6.08 13.97 -3.38
CA SER A 388 4.94 14.78 -3.85
C SER A 388 3.61 14.04 -3.79
N GLN A 389 3.62 12.74 -4.11
CA GLN A 389 2.40 11.91 -4.06
C GLN A 389 1.97 11.66 -2.60
N VAL A 390 2.93 11.43 -1.69
CA VAL A 390 2.65 11.28 -0.24
C VAL A 390 2.13 12.60 0.35
N ASP A 391 2.75 13.72 0.01
CA ASP A 391 2.31 15.06 0.44
C ASP A 391 0.90 15.36 -0.03
N TYR A 392 0.57 15.01 -1.28
CA TYR A 392 -0.79 15.11 -1.80
C TYR A 392 -1.78 14.31 -0.95
N VAL A 393 -1.45 13.05 -0.58
CA VAL A 393 -2.29 12.23 0.31
C VAL A 393 -2.46 12.88 1.68
N LEU A 394 -1.45 13.58 2.18
CA LEU A 394 -1.45 14.17 3.52
C LEU A 394 -2.02 15.59 3.60
N GLY A 395 -2.21 16.28 2.48
CA GLY A 395 -2.92 17.56 2.45
C GLY A 395 -2.46 18.57 1.39
N ASP A 396 -1.34 18.33 0.72
CA ASP A 396 -0.78 19.24 -0.28
C ASP A 396 -1.48 19.02 -1.63
N ASN A 397 -2.79 19.27 -1.63
CA ASN A 397 -3.67 19.11 -2.77
C ASN A 397 -4.63 20.30 -2.88
N PRO A 398 -5.31 20.48 -4.03
CA PRO A 398 -6.24 21.60 -4.23
C PRO A 398 -7.40 21.68 -3.23
N MET A 399 -7.72 20.57 -2.54
CA MET A 399 -8.78 20.51 -1.52
C MET A 399 -8.30 20.92 -0.11
N ASN A 400 -6.97 21.12 0.05
CA ASN A 400 -6.27 21.40 1.31
C ASN A 400 -6.76 20.47 2.44
N MET A 401 -6.83 19.17 2.14
CA MET A 401 -7.34 18.14 3.04
C MET A 401 -6.50 16.88 2.96
N SER A 402 -6.27 16.24 4.10
CA SER A 402 -5.69 14.90 4.10
C SER A 402 -6.72 13.89 3.59
N TYR A 403 -6.26 12.87 2.88
CA TYR A 403 -7.03 11.66 2.57
C TYR A 403 -6.78 10.51 3.56
N MET A 404 -6.00 10.77 4.63
CA MET A 404 -5.79 9.87 5.75
C MET A 404 -6.68 10.27 6.94
N VAL A 405 -7.53 9.35 7.40
CA VAL A 405 -8.44 9.58 8.52
C VAL A 405 -7.66 9.94 9.79
N GLY A 406 -8.03 11.07 10.40
CA GLY A 406 -7.45 11.58 11.65
C GLY A 406 -6.17 12.41 11.48
N TYR A 407 -5.62 12.52 10.28
CA TYR A 407 -4.42 13.30 10.00
C TYR A 407 -4.77 14.69 9.45
N GLY A 408 -4.00 15.71 9.83
CA GLY A 408 -4.26 17.10 9.45
C GLY A 408 -5.50 17.71 10.13
N GLU A 409 -5.86 18.93 9.72
CA GLU A 409 -7.03 19.66 10.25
C GLU A 409 -8.34 19.29 9.55
N LYS A 410 -8.25 18.81 8.31
CA LYS A 410 -9.38 18.39 7.47
C LYS A 410 -9.06 17.02 6.87
N TYR A 411 -9.93 16.04 7.12
CA TYR A 411 -9.80 14.65 6.66
C TYR A 411 -11.19 13.98 6.53
N PRO A 412 -11.32 12.87 5.79
CA PRO A 412 -12.57 12.13 5.65
C PRO A 412 -13.15 11.69 6.98
N GLN A 413 -14.41 12.02 7.23
CA GLN A 413 -15.14 11.63 8.44
C GLN A 413 -16.23 10.58 8.16
N ARG A 414 -16.58 10.35 6.89
CA ARG A 414 -17.68 9.46 6.47
C ARG A 414 -17.20 8.34 5.54
N ILE A 415 -16.15 7.63 5.94
CA ILE A 415 -15.56 6.55 5.12
C ILE A 415 -16.52 5.36 4.95
N HIS A 416 -16.41 4.68 3.81
CA HIS A 416 -17.15 3.46 3.48
C HIS A 416 -16.57 2.28 4.27
N HIS A 417 -16.94 2.18 5.56
CA HIS A 417 -16.40 1.15 6.45
C HIS A 417 -17.39 0.77 7.54
N ARG A 418 -17.85 -0.49 7.55
CA ARG A 418 -18.92 -0.99 8.44
C ARG A 418 -18.63 -0.72 9.91
N ALA A 419 -17.57 -1.30 10.46
CA ALA A 419 -17.25 -1.18 11.89
C ALA A 419 -16.95 0.27 12.35
N SER A 420 -16.57 1.15 11.41
CA SER A 420 -16.28 2.56 11.72
C SER A 420 -17.57 3.37 11.78
N SER A 421 -18.52 3.08 10.89
CA SER A 421 -19.78 3.80 10.73
C SER A 421 -20.86 3.47 11.78
N MET A 422 -20.74 2.34 12.48
CA MET A 422 -21.70 1.86 13.47
C MET A 422 -21.20 2.07 14.91
N PRO A 423 -22.10 2.26 15.91
CA PRO A 423 -21.69 2.31 17.31
C PRO A 423 -21.00 1.00 17.71
N SER A 424 -19.87 1.08 18.40
CA SER A 424 -19.16 -0.13 18.84
C SER A 424 -20.02 -1.00 19.76
N ILE A 425 -19.73 -2.31 19.83
CA ILE A 425 -20.43 -3.24 20.71
C ILE A 425 -20.38 -2.83 22.19
N GLN A 426 -19.34 -2.10 22.61
CA GLN A 426 -19.26 -1.55 23.96
C GLN A 426 -20.27 -0.41 24.21
N LYS A 427 -20.59 0.39 23.18
CA LYS A 427 -21.53 1.51 23.28
C LYS A 427 -22.98 1.09 22.99
N HIS A 428 -23.17 0.04 22.21
CA HIS A 428 -24.48 -0.52 21.85
C HIS A 428 -24.39 -2.06 21.91
N PRO A 429 -24.53 -2.68 23.09
CA PRO A 429 -24.33 -4.12 23.27
C PRO A 429 -25.36 -4.99 22.56
N GLU A 430 -26.52 -4.44 22.22
CA GLU A 430 -27.54 -5.13 21.46
C GLU A 430 -27.05 -5.42 20.04
N HIS A 431 -27.44 -6.59 19.53
CA HIS A 431 -27.11 -7.06 18.20
C HIS A 431 -27.67 -6.13 17.11
N ILE A 432 -26.85 -5.81 16.11
CA ILE A 432 -27.26 -5.07 14.91
C ILE A 432 -27.23 -6.06 13.74
N GLY A 433 -28.40 -6.59 13.36
CA GLY A 433 -28.49 -7.56 12.28
C GLY A 433 -28.20 -6.95 10.91
N CYS A 434 -27.97 -7.81 9.91
CA CYS A 434 -27.52 -7.46 8.55
C CYS A 434 -28.17 -6.20 7.94
N LYS A 435 -29.49 -6.03 8.07
CA LYS A 435 -30.23 -4.90 7.46
C LYS A 435 -30.46 -3.74 8.42
N ASP A 436 -30.31 -3.95 9.72
CA ASP A 436 -30.59 -2.93 10.73
C ASP A 436 -29.56 -1.80 10.69
N GLY A 437 -28.32 -2.09 10.26
CA GLY A 437 -27.30 -1.06 10.14
C GLY A 437 -27.40 -0.17 8.89
N THR A 438 -28.40 -0.39 8.01
CA THR A 438 -28.66 0.46 6.84
C THR A 438 -28.85 1.94 7.21
N ILE A 439 -29.39 2.22 8.40
CA ILE A 439 -29.54 3.59 8.91
C ILE A 439 -28.19 4.28 9.11
N TYR A 440 -27.15 3.54 9.50
CA TYR A 440 -25.80 4.07 9.67
C TYR A 440 -25.11 4.24 8.32
N PHE A 441 -25.30 3.29 7.39
CA PHE A 441 -24.84 3.42 6.01
C PHE A 441 -25.32 4.71 5.36
N ASN A 442 -26.63 4.98 5.41
CA ASN A 442 -27.28 6.14 4.79
C ASN A 442 -27.10 7.45 5.58
N SER A 443 -26.49 7.42 6.77
CA SER A 443 -26.39 8.59 7.64
C SER A 443 -25.50 9.68 7.04
N SER A 444 -25.92 10.95 7.17
CA SER A 444 -25.06 12.11 6.89
C SER A 444 -24.09 12.44 8.02
N SER A 445 -24.20 11.76 9.17
CA SER A 445 -23.30 11.97 10.30
C SER A 445 -21.92 11.36 10.05
N PRO A 446 -20.86 11.92 10.65
CA PRO A 446 -19.54 11.27 10.76
C PRO A 446 -19.63 9.84 11.28
N ASN A 447 -18.67 9.01 10.89
CA ASN A 447 -18.49 7.70 11.47
C ASN A 447 -18.16 7.85 12.97
N PRO A 448 -18.90 7.20 13.89
CA PRO A 448 -18.73 7.35 15.33
C PRO A 448 -17.40 6.78 15.86
N ASN A 449 -16.77 5.86 15.11
CA ASN A 449 -15.45 5.31 15.45
C ASN A 449 -14.44 5.77 14.39
N LEU A 450 -13.47 6.59 14.80
CA LEU A 450 -12.39 7.02 13.91
C LEU A 450 -11.43 5.85 13.66
N LEU A 451 -11.37 5.40 12.41
CA LEU A 451 -10.39 4.44 11.93
C LEU A 451 -9.11 5.20 11.55
N LEU A 452 -8.35 5.61 12.57
CA LEU A 452 -7.13 6.40 12.40
C LEU A 452 -6.17 5.73 11.43
N GLY A 453 -5.66 6.50 10.48
CA GLY A 453 -4.67 6.05 9.51
C GLY A 453 -5.23 5.37 8.26
N ALA A 454 -6.53 5.10 8.20
CA ALA A 454 -7.15 4.64 6.96
C ALA A 454 -6.95 5.69 5.86
N VAL A 455 -6.35 5.28 4.75
CA VAL A 455 -6.32 6.09 3.52
C VAL A 455 -7.47 5.65 2.64
N VAL A 456 -8.33 6.61 2.29
CA VAL A 456 -9.49 6.37 1.42
C VAL A 456 -9.07 6.27 -0.04
N GLY A 457 -9.98 5.83 -0.90
CA GLY A 457 -9.81 5.79 -2.35
C GLY A 457 -9.41 7.12 -2.99
N GLY A 458 -9.86 8.25 -2.42
CA GLY A 458 -9.52 9.59 -2.88
C GLY A 458 -10.19 9.97 -4.21
N PRO A 459 -9.75 11.06 -4.86
CA PRO A 459 -10.33 11.49 -6.13
C PRO A 459 -10.08 10.45 -7.24
N ASN A 460 -11.14 10.07 -7.95
CA ASN A 460 -11.16 8.98 -8.93
C ASN A 460 -11.84 9.36 -10.26
N ASP A 461 -12.00 10.65 -10.55
CA ASP A 461 -12.66 11.15 -11.77
C ASP A 461 -11.73 11.98 -12.67
N GLY A 462 -10.42 11.94 -12.40
CA GLY A 462 -9.40 12.70 -13.11
C GLY A 462 -9.35 14.17 -12.73
N THR A 463 -10.15 14.59 -11.76
CA THR A 463 -10.11 15.90 -11.13
C THR A 463 -9.61 15.78 -9.70
N ASP A 464 -9.29 16.90 -9.06
CA ASP A 464 -8.95 16.93 -7.62
C ASP A 464 -10.21 17.00 -6.72
N ASN A 465 -11.42 16.88 -7.29
CA ASN A 465 -12.65 17.03 -6.55
C ASN A 465 -12.94 15.82 -5.66
N PHE A 466 -13.12 16.10 -4.37
CA PHE A 466 -13.46 15.12 -3.37
C PHE A 466 -14.65 15.57 -2.55
N ILE A 467 -15.74 14.80 -2.58
CA ILE A 467 -16.96 15.04 -1.81
C ILE A 467 -17.19 13.80 -0.96
N GLU A 468 -17.38 14.00 0.34
CA GLU A 468 -17.61 12.90 1.27
C GLU A 468 -19.04 12.34 1.15
N ASP A 469 -19.15 11.17 0.55
CA ASP A 469 -20.33 10.33 0.59
C ASP A 469 -19.94 8.90 0.94
N ARG A 470 -20.45 8.38 2.07
CA ARG A 470 -20.19 7.00 2.51
C ARG A 470 -20.62 5.98 1.46
N MET A 471 -21.62 6.30 0.64
CA MET A 471 -22.12 5.41 -0.40
C MET A 471 -21.18 5.33 -1.61
N ASP A 472 -20.28 6.31 -1.79
CA ASP A 472 -19.28 6.31 -2.86
C ASP A 472 -18.03 5.52 -2.42
N ALA A 473 -18.12 4.19 -2.48
CA ALA A 473 -17.00 3.30 -2.18
C ALA A 473 -15.76 3.64 -3.03
N GLY A 474 -15.95 4.07 -4.28
CA GLY A 474 -14.86 4.43 -5.19
C GLY A 474 -13.95 5.54 -4.67
N LYS A 475 -14.49 6.48 -3.89
CA LYS A 475 -13.73 7.57 -3.26
C LYS A 475 -13.46 7.34 -1.77
N LEU A 476 -14.36 6.68 -1.04
CA LEU A 476 -14.38 6.65 0.43
C LEU A 476 -14.02 5.30 1.05
N GLU A 477 -13.86 4.24 0.27
CA GLU A 477 -13.39 2.96 0.78
C GLU A 477 -11.89 2.99 1.05
N CYS A 478 -11.46 2.38 2.15
CA CYS A 478 -10.07 2.13 2.46
C CYS A 478 -9.81 0.63 2.39
N ALA A 479 -8.61 0.24 1.99
CA ALA A 479 -8.23 -1.17 1.93
C ALA A 479 -6.82 -1.40 2.47
N THR A 480 -6.58 -2.62 2.98
CA THR A 480 -5.33 -3.01 3.62
C THR A 480 -4.09 -2.77 2.76
N TYR A 481 -4.18 -3.02 1.45
CA TYR A 481 -3.07 -2.89 0.50
C TYR A 481 -2.73 -1.44 0.13
N ILE A 482 -3.55 -0.45 0.49
CA ILE A 482 -3.21 0.97 0.35
C ILE A 482 -2.16 1.33 1.42
N ASN A 483 -2.39 0.89 2.66
CA ASN A 483 -1.53 1.20 3.80
C ASN A 483 -0.22 0.40 3.81
N GLY A 484 -0.20 -0.82 3.28
CA GLY A 484 0.99 -1.68 3.23
C GLY A 484 2.26 -0.98 2.72
N PRO A 485 2.28 -0.47 1.46
CA PRO A 485 3.40 0.32 0.92
C PRO A 485 3.56 1.69 1.58
N LEU A 486 2.46 2.31 2.05
CA LEU A 486 2.52 3.64 2.66
C LEU A 486 3.37 3.66 3.94
N VAL A 487 3.36 2.58 4.71
CA VAL A 487 4.19 2.45 5.91
C VAL A 487 5.68 2.67 5.60
N GLY A 488 6.21 2.08 4.52
CA GLY A 488 7.62 2.27 4.11
C GLY A 488 7.91 3.69 3.62
N LEU A 489 7.00 4.27 2.83
CA LEU A 489 7.11 5.66 2.37
C LEU A 489 7.20 6.64 3.56
N LEU A 490 6.29 6.51 4.52
CA LEU A 490 6.24 7.38 5.69
C LEU A 490 7.44 7.18 6.62
N ALA A 491 7.93 5.95 6.77
CA ALA A 491 9.16 5.66 7.49
C ALA A 491 10.34 6.43 6.91
N TYR A 492 10.59 6.28 5.60
CA TYR A 492 11.68 6.95 4.92
C TYR A 492 11.60 8.47 5.09
N PHE A 493 10.45 9.07 4.79
CA PHE A 493 10.35 10.52 4.84
C PHE A 493 10.40 11.07 6.27
N LYS A 494 9.92 10.32 7.27
CA LYS A 494 10.10 10.65 8.70
C LYS A 494 11.58 10.79 9.05
N ALA A 495 12.41 9.86 8.61
CA ALA A 495 13.85 9.90 8.90
C ALA A 495 14.60 10.95 8.07
N ASN A 496 14.12 11.27 6.86
CA ASN A 496 14.84 12.07 5.86
C ASN A 496 14.21 13.44 5.55
N HIS A 497 13.34 13.94 6.43
CA HIS A 497 12.58 15.20 6.30
C HIS A 497 13.39 16.45 5.89
N TYR A 498 14.69 16.50 6.17
CA TYR A 498 15.55 17.66 5.91
C TYR A 498 16.41 17.56 4.64
N SER A 499 16.46 16.41 3.97
CA SER A 499 17.41 16.20 2.86
C SER A 499 16.94 16.82 1.53
N THR A 500 15.66 17.12 1.36
CA THR A 500 15.11 17.60 0.07
C THR A 500 14.96 19.13 -0.02
N SER A 501 15.06 19.86 1.09
CA SER A 501 14.93 21.34 1.07
C SER A 501 16.19 22.10 0.66
N ASN A 502 17.37 21.47 0.68
CA ASN A 502 18.64 22.16 0.42
C ASN A 502 19.07 22.20 -1.06
N THR A 503 18.37 21.51 -1.96
CA THR A 503 18.77 21.41 -3.38
C THR A 503 18.10 22.45 -4.30
N LEU A 504 17.17 23.25 -3.79
CA LEU A 504 16.46 24.28 -4.57
C LEU A 504 16.99 25.72 -4.36
N LEU A 505 18.02 25.90 -3.53
CA LEU A 505 18.64 27.23 -3.27
C LEU A 505 20.07 27.35 -3.82
N ALA A 506 20.53 26.40 -4.61
CA ALA A 506 21.85 26.44 -5.23
C ALA A 506 21.77 26.07 -6.73
N SER A 507 21.15 26.95 -7.52
CA SER A 507 21.41 27.09 -8.95
C SER A 507 21.10 28.50 -9.41
#